data_AF-A0A6I7X2C0-F1
#
_entry.id   AF-A0A6I7X2C0-F1
#
_cell.length_a   1.000
_cell.length_b   1.000
_cell.length_c   1.000
_cell.angle_alpha   90.00
_cell.angle_beta   90.00
_cell.angle_gamma   90.00
#
_symmetry.space_group_name_H-M   'P 1'
#
loop_
_entity.id
_entity.type
_entity.pdbx_description
1 polymer ?
#
loop_
_entity_poly.entity_id
_entity_poly.type
_entity_poly.pdbx_seq_one_letter_code
_entity_poly.pdbx_strand_id
1 'polypeptide(L)'
;MDNEVSLKGSNDLVVTVGNIITTGYIQVGNGSTCDSSNTGAISYNYGINRLEFCNGEFFEPIGMSANYNCNLTCQLGSASSMGGYDYQCAIKLDNTVICWGGGDKIISVPDSLKAEQIALGQLYACALKLDHTVQCWGLRGHTTVPNGLVAKQISAGTNNICALKHDNTVQCWGANDSGQNNVPDALTAKQVTAGHGITCALKLDNTIQCWGDTHNNPISVIPEGLLAKQIVLSFNHMCALKIDNTVECWG
;
A
#
# COMPACT_ATOMS: atom_id res chain seq x y z
N MET A 1 -15.64 -23.25 -34.52
CA MET A 1 -15.33 -22.02 -35.26
C MET A 1 -15.61 -20.89 -34.31
N ASP A 2 -14.50 -20.25 -33.91
CA ASP A 2 -14.34 -18.91 -33.35
C ASP A 2 -15.20 -18.52 -32.14
N ASN A 3 -14.65 -18.78 -30.95
CA ASN A 3 -14.96 -17.96 -29.79
C ASN A 3 -13.98 -16.78 -29.77
N GLU A 4 -14.34 -15.71 -30.49
CA GLU A 4 -13.74 -14.39 -30.28
C GLU A 4 -14.01 -13.92 -28.86
N VAL A 5 -12.95 -13.62 -28.11
CA VAL A 5 -13.04 -12.90 -26.83
C VAL A 5 -13.11 -11.41 -27.17
N SER A 6 -14.29 -10.81 -26.99
CA SER A 6 -14.46 -9.37 -27.09
C SER A 6 -14.03 -8.70 -25.79
N LEU A 7 -13.08 -7.77 -25.88
CA LEU A 7 -12.69 -6.90 -24.77
C LEU A 7 -13.80 -5.88 -24.54
N LYS A 8 -14.51 -6.00 -23.42
CA LYS A 8 -15.47 -4.99 -22.97
C LYS A 8 -14.76 -3.96 -22.08
N GLY A 9 -14.22 -2.91 -22.71
CA GLY A 9 -13.91 -1.64 -22.05
C GLY A 9 -12.61 -1.57 -21.25
N SER A 10 -12.09 -0.36 -21.10
CA SER A 10 -10.79 -0.01 -20.52
C SER A 10 -10.80 0.16 -18.98
N ASN A 11 -11.82 -0.34 -18.29
CA ASN A 11 -12.13 0.04 -16.90
C ASN A 11 -12.18 -1.16 -15.94
N ASP A 12 -11.41 -2.22 -16.18
CA ASP A 12 -11.41 -3.41 -15.32
C ASP A 12 -10.39 -3.30 -14.17
N LEU A 13 -10.81 -3.65 -12.95
CA LEU A 13 -9.95 -3.76 -11.78
C LEU A 13 -9.74 -5.24 -11.45
N VAL A 14 -8.51 -5.73 -11.62
CA VAL A 14 -8.16 -7.15 -11.39
C VAL A 14 -7.45 -7.29 -10.05
N VAL A 15 -8.09 -7.87 -9.03
CA VAL A 15 -7.43 -8.17 -7.75
C VAL A 15 -6.79 -9.56 -7.85
N THR A 16 -5.46 -9.61 -7.99
CA THR A 16 -4.71 -10.87 -8.04
C THR A 16 -4.22 -11.30 -6.66
N VAL A 17 -4.20 -12.61 -6.42
CA VAL A 17 -3.53 -13.22 -5.26
C VAL A 17 -2.03 -13.31 -5.58
N GLY A 18 -1.25 -12.43 -4.97
CA GLY A 18 0.20 -12.36 -5.11
C GLY A 18 0.67 -10.92 -5.24
N ASN A 19 1.28 -10.40 -4.18
CA ASN A 19 1.83 -9.03 -4.05
C ASN A 19 0.82 -7.90 -3.80
N ILE A 20 -0.22 -8.14 -3.00
CA ILE A 20 -0.87 -7.05 -2.26
C ILE A 20 0.08 -6.63 -1.13
N ILE A 21 0.95 -5.65 -1.39
CA ILE A 21 1.72 -4.95 -0.36
C ILE A 21 0.91 -3.70 0.00
N THR A 22 -0.13 -3.86 0.81
CA THR A 22 -0.86 -2.73 1.38
C THR A 22 -0.64 -2.71 2.88
N THR A 23 -0.22 -1.56 3.40
CA THR A 23 -0.17 -1.27 4.85
C THR A 23 -1.47 -0.63 5.35
N GLY A 24 -2.54 -0.70 4.54
CA GLY A 24 -3.83 -0.08 4.82
C GLY A 24 -4.97 -1.08 4.82
N TYR A 25 -5.93 -0.88 5.72
CA TYR A 25 -7.23 -1.54 5.69
C TYR A 25 -8.01 -1.08 4.46
N ILE A 26 -8.64 -2.02 3.75
CA ILE A 26 -9.83 -1.67 2.95
C ILE A 26 -10.94 -1.42 3.96
N GLN A 27 -11.24 -0.15 4.25
CA GLN A 27 -12.38 0.18 5.09
C GLN A 27 -13.66 -0.07 4.29
N VAL A 28 -14.23 -1.26 4.44
CA VAL A 28 -15.61 -1.56 4.02
C VAL A 28 -16.53 -1.09 5.15
N GLY A 29 -16.75 0.22 5.22
CA GLY A 29 -17.68 0.83 6.18
C GLY A 29 -19.08 1.00 5.59
N ASN A 30 -20.11 0.92 6.43
CA ASN A 30 -21.45 1.41 6.06
C ASN A 30 -21.40 2.95 6.02
N GLY A 31 -21.32 3.53 4.82
CA GLY A 31 -21.40 4.98 4.63
C GLY A 31 -20.97 5.39 3.22
N SER A 32 -21.88 5.98 2.46
CA SER A 32 -21.63 6.62 1.18
C SER A 32 -20.97 7.99 1.41
N THR A 33 -19.73 8.19 0.97
CA THR A 33 -19.06 9.49 0.99
C THR A 33 -19.03 10.11 -0.40
N CYS A 34 -20.21 10.37 -0.98
CA CYS A 34 -20.27 11.29 -2.12
C CYS A 34 -20.27 12.72 -1.56
N ASP A 35 -19.21 13.47 -1.85
CA ASP A 35 -19.20 14.92 -1.70
C ASP A 35 -19.92 15.59 -2.89
N SER A 36 -20.10 16.90 -2.83
CA SER A 36 -20.75 17.69 -3.89
C SER A 36 -19.98 17.71 -5.23
N SER A 37 -18.80 17.11 -5.30
CA SER A 37 -17.93 17.01 -6.48
C SER A 37 -18.00 15.66 -7.19
N ASN A 38 -18.87 14.73 -6.75
CA ASN A 38 -18.97 13.37 -7.30
C ASN A 38 -17.65 12.58 -7.21
N THR A 39 -16.82 12.85 -6.20
CA THR A 39 -15.55 12.16 -5.96
C THR A 39 -15.63 11.27 -4.73
N GLY A 40 -16.35 10.14 -4.85
CA GLY A 40 -16.49 9.16 -3.77
C GLY A 40 -16.74 7.75 -4.30
N ALA A 41 -16.55 6.74 -3.45
CA ALA A 41 -16.87 5.35 -3.72
C ALA A 41 -18.02 4.89 -2.82
N ILE A 42 -18.99 4.18 -3.39
CA ILE A 42 -20.12 3.57 -2.71
C ILE A 42 -19.84 2.06 -2.58
N SER A 43 -20.04 1.51 -1.38
CA SER A 43 -20.07 0.07 -1.13
C SER A 43 -21.50 -0.36 -0.77
N TYR A 44 -21.97 -1.49 -1.31
CA TYR A 44 -23.20 -2.17 -0.86
C TYR A 44 -22.90 -3.61 -0.38
N ASN A 45 -23.69 -4.04 0.61
CA ASN A 45 -23.51 -5.22 1.46
C ASN A 45 -23.77 -6.58 0.80
N TYR A 46 -23.18 -7.61 1.41
CA TYR A 46 -23.21 -9.06 1.09
C TYR A 46 -22.46 -9.47 -0.18
N GLY A 47 -21.13 -9.42 -0.09
CA GLY A 47 -20.20 -9.76 -1.16
C GLY A 47 -19.79 -8.51 -1.93
N ILE A 48 -18.49 -8.26 -2.02
CA ILE A 48 -17.96 -7.15 -2.83
C ILE A 48 -18.16 -7.54 -4.30
N ASN A 49 -19.33 -7.26 -4.85
CA ASN A 49 -19.68 -7.58 -6.24
C ASN A 49 -19.58 -6.36 -7.17
N ARG A 50 -19.35 -5.15 -6.63
CA ARG A 50 -19.24 -3.91 -7.40
C ARG A 50 -18.61 -2.80 -6.56
N LEU A 51 -17.65 -2.07 -7.14
CA LEU A 51 -17.18 -0.76 -6.65
C LEU A 51 -17.80 0.31 -7.56
N GLU A 52 -18.68 1.15 -7.02
CA GLU A 52 -19.37 2.19 -7.79
C GLU A 52 -18.87 3.57 -7.35
N PHE A 53 -18.44 4.37 -8.33
CA PHE A 53 -17.96 5.74 -8.14
C PHE A 53 -19.12 6.73 -8.30
N CYS A 54 -19.06 7.87 -7.60
CA CYS A 54 -20.13 8.86 -7.62
C CYS A 54 -20.30 9.54 -9.01
N ASN A 55 -19.36 9.38 -9.94
CA ASN A 55 -19.48 9.80 -11.35
C ASN A 55 -20.23 8.77 -12.24
N GLY A 56 -20.71 7.66 -11.66
CA GLY A 56 -21.38 6.58 -12.38
C GLY A 56 -20.43 5.57 -13.02
N GLU A 57 -19.11 5.75 -12.92
CA GLU A 57 -18.16 4.68 -13.25
C GLU A 57 -18.30 3.56 -12.21
N PHE A 58 -18.23 2.32 -12.66
CA PHE A 58 -18.26 1.18 -11.77
C PHE A 58 -17.24 0.15 -12.24
N PHE A 59 -16.71 -0.58 -11.28
CA PHE A 59 -15.78 -1.67 -11.49
C PHE A 59 -16.45 -2.94 -10.96
N GLU A 60 -16.58 -3.93 -11.82
CA GLU A 60 -16.94 -5.28 -11.39
C GLU A 60 -15.64 -5.97 -10.95
N PRO A 61 -15.49 -6.33 -9.67
CA PRO A 61 -14.37 -7.17 -9.26
C PRO A 61 -14.53 -8.51 -9.96
N ILE A 62 -13.57 -8.87 -10.80
CA ILE A 62 -13.47 -10.24 -11.28
C ILE A 62 -13.20 -11.09 -10.04
N GLY A 63 -14.17 -11.96 -9.72
CA GLY A 63 -14.10 -12.89 -8.60
C GLY A 63 -12.82 -13.75 -8.64
N MET A 64 -12.62 -14.53 -7.58
CA MET A 64 -11.45 -15.38 -7.29
C MET A 64 -11.07 -16.43 -8.35
N SER A 65 -11.57 -16.34 -9.59
CA SER A 65 -11.25 -17.20 -10.71
C SER A 65 -10.67 -16.41 -11.89
N ALA A 66 -9.33 -16.37 -11.92
CA ALA A 66 -8.47 -16.46 -13.10
C ALA A 66 -8.60 -15.41 -14.23
N ASN A 67 -7.56 -14.59 -14.34
CA ASN A 67 -6.94 -14.31 -15.64
C ASN A 67 -5.43 -14.64 -15.53
N TYR A 68 -4.98 -15.69 -16.23
CA TYR A 68 -3.62 -16.25 -16.11
C TYR A 68 -2.52 -15.42 -16.83
N ASN A 69 -2.85 -14.22 -17.32
CA ASN A 69 -1.93 -13.36 -18.08
C ASN A 69 -1.76 -11.94 -17.49
N CYS A 70 -1.86 -11.79 -16.17
CA CYS A 70 -1.49 -10.53 -15.49
C CYS A 70 0.02 -10.48 -15.22
N ASN A 71 0.79 -9.97 -16.19
CA ASN A 71 2.21 -9.65 -16.00
C ASN A 71 2.47 -8.19 -15.61
N LEU A 72 1.45 -7.35 -15.43
CA LEU A 72 1.58 -5.96 -14.96
C LEU A 72 0.39 -5.59 -14.04
N THR A 73 0.71 -4.79 -13.03
CA THR A 73 0.16 -4.64 -11.67
C THR A 73 -1.17 -3.88 -11.54
N CYS A 74 -2.14 -4.46 -10.81
CA CYS A 74 -3.21 -3.71 -10.15
C CYS A 74 -2.89 -3.65 -8.65
N GLN A 75 -2.52 -2.47 -8.14
CA GLN A 75 -2.32 -2.24 -6.71
C GLN A 75 -3.32 -1.20 -6.20
N LEU A 76 -4.05 -1.58 -5.16
CA LEU A 76 -4.91 -0.69 -4.39
C LEU A 76 -4.17 -0.25 -3.12
N GLY A 77 -4.36 0.98 -2.68
CA GLY A 77 -3.88 1.47 -1.39
C GLY A 77 -5.00 2.23 -0.68
N SER A 78 -5.03 2.15 0.63
CA SER A 78 -5.98 2.92 1.46
C SER A 78 -5.24 3.52 2.65
N ALA A 79 -5.52 4.79 2.94
CA ALA A 79 -5.03 5.46 4.14
C ALA A 79 -6.21 6.11 4.86
N SER A 80 -6.27 5.87 6.17
CA SER A 80 -7.23 6.51 7.07
C SER A 80 -6.53 7.53 7.96
N SER A 81 -7.25 8.61 8.29
CA SER A 81 -6.74 9.68 9.14
C SER A 81 -7.76 10.06 10.22
N MET A 82 -7.29 10.31 11.44
CA MET A 82 -8.11 10.92 12.48
C MET A 82 -8.45 12.36 12.06
N GLY A 83 -9.70 12.61 11.65
CA GLY A 83 -10.17 13.93 11.20
C GLY A 83 -10.92 13.97 9.88
N GLY A 84 -11.21 12.82 9.24
CA GLY A 84 -12.09 12.74 8.07
C GLY A 84 -11.43 12.95 6.71
N TYR A 85 -10.09 12.88 6.63
CA TYR A 85 -9.34 12.95 5.36
C TYR A 85 -8.98 11.56 4.85
N ASP A 86 -9.88 10.59 4.97
CA ASP A 86 -9.65 9.24 4.47
C ASP A 86 -9.56 9.29 2.94
N TYR A 87 -8.54 8.65 2.39
CA TYR A 87 -8.34 8.62 0.95
C TYR A 87 -7.76 7.30 0.48
N GLN A 88 -7.99 7.04 -0.79
CA GLN A 88 -7.59 5.81 -1.45
C GLN A 88 -6.95 6.16 -2.79
N CYS A 89 -6.07 5.27 -3.24
CA CYS A 89 -5.48 5.36 -4.55
C CYS A 89 -5.45 4.00 -5.22
N ALA A 90 -5.45 3.99 -6.55
CA ALA A 90 -5.31 2.80 -7.37
C ALA A 90 -4.35 3.06 -8.52
N ILE A 91 -3.60 2.03 -8.89
CA ILE A 91 -2.85 1.97 -10.15
C ILE A 91 -3.72 1.21 -11.17
N LYS A 92 -4.04 1.86 -12.29
CA LYS A 92 -4.75 1.25 -13.42
C LYS A 92 -3.81 0.37 -14.25
N LEU A 93 -4.36 -0.48 -15.12
CA LEU A 93 -3.59 -1.36 -16.00
C LEU A 93 -2.60 -0.63 -16.93
N ASP A 94 -2.88 0.63 -17.27
CA ASP A 94 -1.97 1.48 -18.06
C ASP A 94 -0.90 2.21 -17.22
N ASN A 95 -0.80 1.82 -15.94
CA ASN A 95 0.02 2.35 -14.86
C ASN A 95 -0.38 3.74 -14.36
N THR A 96 -1.47 4.34 -14.84
CA THR A 96 -1.90 5.64 -14.34
C THR A 96 -2.42 5.54 -12.91
N VAL A 97 -2.13 6.55 -12.10
CA VAL A 97 -2.58 6.63 -10.71
C VAL A 97 -3.86 7.46 -10.65
N ILE A 98 -4.85 6.95 -9.91
CA ILE A 98 -6.05 7.70 -9.53
C ILE A 98 -6.18 7.66 -8.01
N CYS A 99 -6.57 8.77 -7.40
CA CYS A 99 -6.87 8.85 -5.98
C CYS A 99 -8.25 9.50 -5.77
N TRP A 100 -8.94 9.12 -4.70
CA TRP A 100 -10.23 9.68 -4.29
C TRP A 100 -10.34 9.76 -2.76
N GLY A 101 -11.22 10.63 -2.26
CA GLY A 101 -11.32 10.97 -0.83
C GLY A 101 -10.36 12.09 -0.41
N GLY A 102 -10.19 12.33 0.90
CA GLY A 102 -9.16 13.23 1.44
C GLY A 102 -9.34 14.74 1.24
N GLY A 103 -10.40 15.19 0.57
CA GLY A 103 -10.62 16.59 0.19
C GLY A 103 -9.66 17.07 -0.91
N ASP A 104 -10.14 17.96 -1.78
CA ASP A 104 -9.57 18.31 -3.09
C ASP A 104 -8.07 18.69 -3.13
N LYS A 105 -7.46 19.05 -1.99
CA LYS A 105 -6.06 19.52 -1.93
C LYS A 105 -5.04 18.50 -1.42
N ILE A 106 -5.46 17.41 -0.77
CA ILE A 106 -4.50 16.48 -0.13
C ILE A 106 -4.00 15.43 -1.11
N ILE A 107 -4.82 15.05 -2.09
CA ILE A 107 -4.60 13.89 -2.95
C ILE A 107 -4.56 14.21 -4.44
N SER A 108 -4.36 15.48 -4.82
CA SER A 108 -4.23 15.86 -6.23
C SER A 108 -3.06 15.08 -6.83
N VAL A 109 -3.38 14.04 -7.59
CA VAL A 109 -2.40 13.17 -8.22
C VAL A 109 -1.57 14.02 -9.19
N PRO A 110 -0.23 13.96 -9.14
CA PRO A 110 0.60 14.66 -10.09
C PRO A 110 0.23 14.30 -11.53
N ASP A 111 0.18 15.30 -12.41
CA ASP A 111 -0.20 15.11 -13.81
C ASP A 111 0.68 14.03 -14.48
N SER A 112 0.03 13.14 -15.22
CA SER A 112 0.68 12.06 -15.96
C SER A 112 1.51 11.08 -15.11
N LEU A 113 1.26 11.00 -13.80
CA LEU A 113 1.95 10.04 -12.93
C LEU A 113 1.64 8.60 -13.35
N LYS A 114 2.72 7.85 -13.63
CA LYS A 114 2.68 6.40 -13.83
C LYS A 114 3.51 5.68 -12.79
N ALA A 115 2.96 4.63 -12.20
CA ALA A 115 3.56 3.91 -11.09
C ALA A 115 3.36 2.40 -11.21
N GLU A 116 4.29 1.64 -10.65
CA GLU A 116 4.14 0.19 -10.42
C GLU A 116 3.71 -0.12 -8.98
N GLN A 117 3.97 0.80 -8.05
CA GLN A 117 3.50 0.69 -6.67
C GLN A 117 3.08 2.05 -6.09
N ILE A 118 2.06 2.03 -5.23
CA ILE A 118 1.63 3.15 -4.39
C ILE A 118 1.76 2.78 -2.91
N ALA A 119 2.14 3.78 -2.09
CA ALA A 119 2.17 3.68 -0.64
C ALA A 119 1.54 4.93 -0.03
N LEU A 120 0.57 4.73 0.86
CA LEU A 120 -0.25 5.81 1.40
C LEU A 120 0.06 6.02 2.89
N GLY A 121 0.43 7.24 3.26
CA GLY A 121 0.55 7.68 4.64
C GLY A 121 -0.66 8.52 5.07
N GLN A 122 -0.63 9.13 6.25
CA GLN A 122 -1.82 9.77 6.82
C GLN A 122 -2.40 10.90 5.96
N LEU A 123 -1.54 11.74 5.38
CA LEU A 123 -1.93 12.91 4.58
C LEU A 123 -1.01 13.11 3.36
N TYR A 124 -0.34 12.05 2.92
CA TYR A 124 0.59 12.07 1.79
C TYR A 124 0.65 10.69 1.15
N ALA A 125 0.88 10.66 -0.16
CA ALA A 125 1.07 9.44 -0.91
C ALA A 125 2.44 9.44 -1.59
N CYS A 126 2.95 8.25 -1.85
CA CYS A 126 4.16 8.04 -2.61
C CYS A 126 3.91 6.99 -3.69
N ALA A 127 4.52 7.20 -4.85
CA ALA A 127 4.53 6.28 -5.97
C ALA A 127 5.96 5.82 -6.22
N LEU A 128 6.12 4.51 -6.41
CA LEU A 128 7.28 3.94 -7.07
C LEU A 128 6.98 3.91 -8.57
N LYS A 129 7.74 4.69 -9.33
CA LYS A 129 7.58 4.85 -10.77
C LYS A 129 8.18 3.67 -11.53
N LEU A 130 7.82 3.52 -12.81
CA LEU A 130 8.32 2.45 -13.69
C LEU A 130 9.85 2.51 -13.93
N ASP A 131 10.47 3.66 -13.68
CA ASP A 131 11.92 3.87 -13.73
C ASP A 131 12.58 3.69 -12.35
N HIS A 132 11.87 3.09 -11.40
CA HIS A 132 12.28 2.84 -10.01
C HIS A 132 12.56 4.08 -9.16
N THR A 133 12.28 5.28 -9.70
CA THR A 133 12.32 6.52 -8.91
C THR A 133 11.08 6.65 -8.03
N VAL A 134 11.21 7.37 -6.91
CA VAL A 134 10.10 7.61 -5.99
C VAL A 134 9.61 9.04 -6.14
N GLN A 135 8.30 9.22 -6.21
CA GLN A 135 7.66 10.53 -6.18
C GLN A 135 6.58 10.56 -5.10
N CYS A 136 6.67 11.51 -4.17
CA CYS A 136 5.69 11.70 -3.11
C CYS A 136 4.96 13.03 -3.25
N TRP A 137 3.68 13.07 -2.87
CA TRP A 137 2.83 14.25 -2.90
C TRP A 137 1.89 14.28 -1.70
N GLY A 138 1.28 15.43 -1.43
CA GLY A 138 0.44 15.67 -0.26
C GLY A 138 1.11 16.61 0.76
N LEU A 139 0.70 16.51 2.03
CA LEU A 139 1.02 17.49 3.07
C LEU A 139 2.18 17.05 3.99
N ARG A 140 2.54 17.95 4.92
CA ARG A 140 3.42 17.71 6.08
C ARG A 140 4.91 17.49 5.81
N GLY A 141 5.40 17.72 4.58
CA GLY A 141 6.85 17.77 4.29
C GLY A 141 7.56 16.41 4.25
N HIS A 142 6.85 15.31 4.52
CA HIS A 142 7.35 13.93 4.36
C HIS A 142 7.51 13.53 2.88
N THR A 143 7.12 14.41 1.96
CA THR A 143 7.19 14.24 0.51
C THR A 143 8.58 14.52 -0.08
N THR A 144 9.53 14.98 0.74
CA THR A 144 10.91 15.24 0.28
C THR A 144 11.66 13.92 0.12
N VAL A 145 11.67 13.40 -1.11
CA VAL A 145 12.36 12.15 -1.45
C VAL A 145 13.89 12.36 -1.38
N PRO A 146 14.65 11.45 -0.76
CA PRO A 146 16.11 11.52 -0.77
C PRO A 146 16.69 11.57 -2.19
N ASN A 147 17.68 12.44 -2.39
CA ASN A 147 18.32 12.63 -3.70
C ASN A 147 18.91 11.32 -4.22
N GLY A 148 18.58 10.99 -5.47
CA GLY A 148 19.10 9.80 -6.16
C GLY A 148 18.51 8.47 -5.67
N LEU A 149 17.43 8.49 -4.88
CA LEU A 149 16.77 7.27 -4.44
C LEU A 149 16.16 6.51 -5.62
N VAL A 150 16.61 5.27 -5.79
CA VAL A 150 15.98 4.25 -6.65
C VAL A 150 15.68 3.01 -5.81
N ALA A 151 14.48 2.47 -5.96
CA ALA A 151 13.95 1.42 -5.10
C ALA A 151 13.18 0.36 -5.89
N LYS A 152 13.02 -0.81 -5.30
CA LYS A 152 12.16 -1.89 -5.83
C LYS A 152 10.89 -2.10 -5.00
N GLN A 153 10.80 -1.43 -3.86
CA GLN A 153 9.63 -1.43 -3.00
C GLN A 153 9.60 -0.15 -2.17
N ILE A 154 8.42 0.38 -1.93
CA ILE A 154 8.18 1.44 -0.93
C ILE A 154 7.13 1.00 0.08
N SER A 155 7.17 1.57 1.28
CA SER A 155 6.14 1.44 2.29
C SER A 155 5.97 2.76 3.01
N ALA A 156 4.71 3.16 3.23
CA ALA A 156 4.37 4.35 3.98
C ALA A 156 3.71 3.93 5.30
N GLY A 157 4.24 4.47 6.38
CA GLY A 157 3.60 4.52 7.68
C GLY A 157 2.84 5.84 7.84
N THR A 158 2.40 6.13 9.06
CA THR A 158 1.59 7.34 9.33
C THR A 158 2.30 8.62 8.88
N ASN A 159 3.59 8.74 9.23
CA ASN A 159 4.40 9.93 8.99
C ASN A 159 5.82 9.62 8.51
N ASN A 160 6.13 8.36 8.18
CA ASN A 160 7.43 7.94 7.67
C ASN A 160 7.28 7.07 6.43
N ILE A 161 8.28 7.12 5.56
CA ILE A 161 8.37 6.32 4.35
C ILE A 161 9.64 5.51 4.41
N CYS A 162 9.58 4.27 3.99
CA CYS A 162 10.74 3.42 3.81
C CYS A 162 10.77 2.88 2.38
N ALA A 163 11.96 2.84 1.80
CA ALA A 163 12.24 2.25 0.51
C ALA A 163 13.20 1.08 0.68
N LEU A 164 12.89 -0.02 -0.01
CA LEU A 164 13.81 -1.13 -0.21
C LEU A 164 14.53 -0.95 -1.54
N LYS A 165 15.86 -0.83 -1.50
CA LYS A 165 16.71 -0.66 -2.67
C LYS A 165 16.99 -2.00 -3.36
N HIS A 166 17.47 -1.96 -4.60
CA HIS A 166 17.80 -3.16 -5.37
C HIS A 166 18.93 -3.99 -4.75
N ASP A 167 19.83 -3.35 -4.00
CA ASP A 167 20.90 -3.97 -3.21
C ASP A 167 20.42 -4.61 -1.90
N ASN A 168 19.10 -4.69 -1.67
CA ASN A 168 18.43 -5.18 -0.46
C ASN A 168 18.60 -4.32 0.79
N THR A 169 19.23 -3.15 0.70
CA THR A 169 19.33 -2.23 1.84
C THR A 169 18.09 -1.35 1.94
N VAL A 170 17.79 -0.88 3.14
CA VAL A 170 16.60 -0.07 3.46
C VAL A 170 17.00 1.38 3.70
N GLN A 171 16.21 2.31 3.20
CA GLN A 171 16.33 3.74 3.51
C GLN A 171 14.97 4.30 3.90
N CYS A 172 14.89 4.93 5.08
CA CYS A 172 13.67 5.53 5.59
C CYS A 172 13.81 7.05 5.78
N TRP A 173 12.73 7.80 5.63
CA TRP A 173 12.68 9.26 5.79
C TRP A 173 11.30 9.74 6.27
N GLY A 174 11.20 11.01 6.64
CA GLY A 174 10.00 11.60 7.25
C GLY A 174 10.17 11.81 8.76
N ALA A 175 9.07 11.71 9.51
CA ALA A 175 9.10 11.82 10.97
C ALA A 175 9.95 10.71 11.60
N ASN A 176 10.70 11.05 12.66
CA ASN A 176 11.63 10.14 13.33
C ASN A 176 11.57 10.21 14.86
N ASP A 177 10.47 10.72 15.43
CA ASP A 177 10.37 10.97 16.88
C ASP A 177 10.51 9.69 17.73
N SER A 178 10.14 8.54 17.16
CA SER A 178 10.28 7.22 17.78
C SER A 178 11.51 6.45 17.29
N GLY A 179 12.32 7.02 16.40
CA GLY A 179 13.43 6.32 15.74
C GLY A 179 13.01 5.42 14.58
N GLN A 180 11.80 5.57 14.03
CA GLN A 180 11.26 4.75 12.93
C GLN A 180 12.05 4.83 11.61
N ASN A 181 12.95 5.81 11.48
CA ASN A 181 13.88 5.95 10.36
C ASN A 181 15.31 5.48 10.69
N ASN A 182 15.58 5.09 11.94
CA ASN A 182 16.88 4.59 12.38
C ASN A 182 17.05 3.13 11.94
N VAL A 183 17.25 2.92 10.64
CA VAL A 183 17.48 1.61 10.05
C VAL A 183 18.65 0.93 10.76
N PRO A 184 18.49 -0.30 11.29
CA PRO A 184 19.58 -1.03 11.93
C PRO A 184 20.80 -1.20 11.00
N ASP A 185 21.99 -1.11 11.58
CA ASP A 185 23.25 -1.23 10.85
C ASP A 185 23.34 -2.57 10.09
N ALA A 186 23.82 -2.50 8.85
CA ALA A 186 23.98 -3.65 7.94
C ALA A 186 22.70 -4.46 7.68
N LEU A 187 21.52 -3.88 7.90
CA LEU A 187 20.25 -4.55 7.58
C LEU A 187 20.08 -4.75 6.07
N THR A 188 19.88 -6.01 5.69
CA THR A 188 19.41 -6.38 4.36
C THR A 188 18.07 -7.12 4.44
N ALA A 189 17.14 -6.74 3.58
CA ALA A 189 15.78 -7.24 3.59
C ALA A 189 15.27 -7.59 2.19
N LYS A 190 14.25 -8.43 2.13
CA LYS A 190 13.46 -8.69 0.92
C LYS A 190 12.10 -7.99 0.96
N GLN A 191 11.70 -7.48 2.13
CA GLN A 191 10.51 -6.66 2.29
C GLN A 191 10.70 -5.64 3.42
N VAL A 192 10.18 -4.43 3.26
CA VAL A 192 10.03 -3.44 4.33
C VAL A 192 8.57 -3.04 4.49
N THR A 193 8.14 -2.78 5.72
CA THR A 193 6.80 -2.28 6.06
C THR A 193 6.89 -1.21 7.16
N ALA A 194 6.20 -0.10 6.97
CA ALA A 194 6.18 1.04 7.87
C ALA A 194 4.75 1.23 8.44
N GLY A 195 4.66 1.49 9.74
CA GLY A 195 3.40 1.64 10.48
C GLY A 195 3.33 2.95 11.27
N HIS A 196 2.64 2.94 12.40
CA HIS A 196 2.52 4.12 13.26
C HIS A 196 3.71 4.23 14.22
N GLY A 197 4.79 4.86 13.77
CA GLY A 197 6.00 5.06 14.60
C GLY A 197 6.88 3.80 14.73
N ILE A 198 6.52 2.70 14.08
CA ILE A 198 7.31 1.46 14.01
C ILE A 198 7.54 1.08 12.54
N THR A 199 8.70 0.50 12.26
CA THR A 199 9.06 -0.07 10.96
C THR A 199 9.56 -1.48 11.16
N CYS A 200 9.15 -2.40 10.29
CA CYS A 200 9.60 -3.79 10.30
C CYS A 200 10.15 -4.20 8.94
N ALA A 201 11.15 -5.07 8.94
CA ALA A 201 11.73 -5.64 7.75
C ALA A 201 11.68 -7.17 7.81
N LEU A 202 11.34 -7.78 6.69
CA LEU A 202 11.53 -9.22 6.46
C LEU A 202 12.92 -9.41 5.85
N LYS A 203 13.81 -9.99 6.63
CA LYS A 203 15.19 -10.25 6.23
C LYS A 203 15.26 -11.36 5.17
N LEU A 204 16.43 -11.47 4.54
CA LEU A 204 16.73 -12.51 3.53
C LEU A 204 16.66 -13.94 4.09
N ASP A 205 16.91 -14.12 5.39
CA ASP A 205 16.84 -15.40 6.11
C ASP A 205 15.41 -15.76 6.60
N ASN A 206 14.39 -15.01 6.15
CA ASN A 206 12.98 -15.13 6.54
C ASN A 206 12.64 -14.72 7.98
N THR A 207 13.58 -14.15 8.74
CA THR A 207 13.31 -13.59 10.07
C THR A 207 12.81 -12.14 9.96
N ILE A 208 12.12 -11.65 11.00
CA ILE A 208 11.57 -10.30 11.06
C ILE A 208 12.39 -9.48 12.06
N GLN A 209 12.71 -8.23 11.69
CA GLN A 209 13.33 -7.26 12.59
C GLN A 209 12.55 -5.95 12.55
N CYS A 210 12.15 -5.44 13.71
CA CYS A 210 11.43 -4.17 13.86
C CYS A 210 12.27 -3.14 14.62
N TRP A 211 12.05 -1.86 14.34
CA TRP A 211 12.66 -0.71 15.00
C TRP A 211 11.68 0.48 15.04
N GLY A 212 12.01 1.51 15.82
CA GLY A 212 11.12 2.63 16.11
C GLY A 212 10.49 2.50 17.51
N ASP A 213 9.19 2.74 17.61
CA ASP A 213 8.42 2.58 18.85
C ASP A 213 8.21 1.10 19.20
N THR A 214 9.25 0.47 19.74
CA THR A 214 9.23 -0.95 20.15
C THR A 214 9.01 -1.12 21.65
N HIS A 215 8.92 -0.04 22.43
CA HIS A 215 8.78 -0.13 23.88
C HIS A 215 7.32 -0.39 24.24
N ASN A 216 7.01 -1.56 24.83
CA ASN A 216 5.64 -2.01 25.09
C ASN A 216 4.74 -2.10 23.84
N ASN A 217 5.33 -2.21 22.64
CA ASN A 217 4.58 -2.37 21.41
C ASN A 217 4.47 -3.87 21.05
N PRO A 218 3.27 -4.48 21.14
CA PRO A 218 3.10 -5.92 20.90
C PRO A 218 3.49 -6.35 19.48
N ILE A 219 3.43 -5.44 18.49
CA ILE A 219 3.86 -5.69 17.11
C ILE A 219 5.34 -6.11 17.07
N SER A 220 6.18 -5.51 17.91
CA SER A 220 7.61 -5.80 17.94
C SER A 220 7.97 -7.13 18.60
N VAL A 221 6.99 -7.80 19.24
CA VAL A 221 7.16 -9.11 19.89
C VAL A 221 6.92 -10.22 18.86
N ILE A 222 7.96 -10.57 18.12
CA ILE A 222 7.88 -11.60 17.08
C ILE A 222 7.64 -12.98 17.71
N PRO A 223 6.61 -13.75 17.28
CA PRO A 223 6.39 -15.11 17.77
C PRO A 223 7.64 -15.99 17.63
N GLU A 224 7.93 -16.79 18.66
CA GLU A 224 9.15 -17.59 18.71
C GLU A 224 9.22 -18.58 17.53
N GLY A 225 10.35 -18.58 16.83
CA GLY A 225 10.58 -19.47 15.68
C GLY A 225 9.84 -19.09 14.40
N LEU A 226 9.14 -17.94 14.35
CA LEU A 226 8.42 -17.52 13.16
C LEU A 226 9.36 -17.19 12.00
N LEU A 227 9.14 -17.86 10.86
CA LEU A 227 9.78 -17.60 9.59
C LEU A 227 8.74 -17.24 8.53
N ALA A 228 8.91 -16.11 7.85
CA ALA A 228 7.92 -15.55 6.95
C ALA A 228 8.38 -15.43 5.49
N LYS A 229 7.42 -15.60 4.57
CA LYS A 229 7.56 -15.25 3.15
C LYS A 229 7.13 -13.81 2.87
N GLN A 230 6.16 -13.31 3.62
CA GLN A 230 5.63 -11.96 3.51
C GLN A 230 5.14 -11.47 4.88
N ILE A 231 5.28 -10.18 5.14
CA ILE A 231 4.72 -9.50 6.31
C ILE A 231 3.80 -8.35 5.88
N VAL A 232 2.78 -8.06 6.66
CA VAL A 232 1.97 -6.85 6.51
C VAL A 232 1.79 -6.21 7.88
N LEU A 233 1.92 -4.89 7.92
CA LEU A 233 1.81 -4.11 9.14
C LEU A 233 0.62 -3.18 9.03
N SER A 234 -0.12 -3.10 10.11
CA SER A 234 -1.24 -2.21 10.34
C SER A 234 -0.93 -1.26 11.50
N PHE A 235 -1.90 -0.43 11.90
CA PHE A 235 -1.80 0.49 13.03
C PHE A 235 -1.51 -0.26 14.35
N ASN A 236 -2.18 -1.39 14.59
CA ASN A 236 -2.10 -2.12 15.87
C ASN A 236 -1.72 -3.61 15.75
N HIS A 237 -1.53 -4.14 14.55
CA HIS A 237 -1.20 -5.55 14.38
C HIS A 237 -0.29 -5.79 13.19
N MET A 238 0.44 -6.90 13.23
CA MET A 238 1.21 -7.43 12.13
C MET A 238 0.69 -8.83 11.82
N CYS A 239 0.63 -9.15 10.53
CA CYS A 239 0.40 -10.51 10.05
C CYS A 239 1.58 -10.96 9.20
N ALA A 240 1.90 -12.25 9.30
CA ALA A 240 2.91 -12.90 8.49
C ALA A 240 2.30 -14.09 7.74
N LEU A 241 2.60 -14.19 6.44
CA LEU A 241 2.49 -15.44 5.70
C LEU A 241 3.75 -16.25 5.97
N LYS A 242 3.60 -17.34 6.72
CA LYS A 242 4.71 -18.19 7.13
C LYS A 242 5.24 -19.04 5.96
N ILE A 243 6.43 -19.59 6.13
CA ILE A 243 7.07 -20.44 5.11
C ILE A 243 6.27 -21.71 4.77
N ASP A 244 5.44 -22.19 5.70
CA ASP A 244 4.51 -23.31 5.55
C ASP A 244 3.17 -22.92 4.90
N ASN A 245 3.04 -21.68 4.46
CA ASN A 245 1.84 -21.06 3.88
C ASN A 245 0.67 -20.86 4.85
N THR A 246 0.89 -21.00 6.16
CA THR A 246 -0.10 -20.59 7.16
C THR A 246 0.05 -19.10 7.49
N VAL A 247 -1.00 -18.49 8.04
CA VAL A 247 -1.00 -17.08 8.43
C VAL A 247 -1.00 -16.98 9.95
N GLU A 248 -0.18 -16.07 10.48
CA GLU A 248 -0.13 -15.75 11.90
C GLU A 248 -0.18 -14.23 12.07
N CYS A 249 -1.07 -13.76 12.95
CA CYS A 249 -1.24 -12.34 13.26
C CYS A 249 -1.09 -12.11 14.76
N TRP A 250 -0.42 -11.02 15.14
CA TRP A 250 -0.21 -10.61 16.52
C TRP A 250 -0.20 -9.08 16.62
N GLY A 251 -0.38 -8.56 17.84
CA GLY A 251 -0.66 -7.13 18.06
C GLY A 251 -1.74 -6.93 19.11
#